data_AF-A0A7X3U9N5-F1
#
_entry.id   AF-A0A7X3U9N5-F1
#
_cell.length_a   1.000
_cell.length_b   1.000
_cell.length_c   1.000
_cell.angle_alpha   90.00
_cell.angle_beta   90.00
_cell.angle_gamma   90.00
#
_symmetry.space_group_name_H-M   'P 1'
#
loop_
_entity.id
_entity.type
_entity.pdbx_description
1 polymer ?
#
loop_
_entity_poly.entity_id
_entity_poly.type
_entity_poly.pdbx_seq_one_letter_code
_entity_poly.pdbx_strand_id
1 'polypeptide(L)'
;MGEEQGTQEPEAAPAGTGAESLRVQRIERAEQLRAAGLDPYPPRIERTHTNAEVDALLEGVESGAEPELDPVAIVGRVVAQRGMGRASFLDVVDGSGRLQVLIRKNAVGDEAYERLKLLDLGDFVAVQGSPMRTRTGEATVGASSWQVITKALRAPPEKFHGLTDVEIRQRQRYLDLLANEEVRDTFRVRSRIVAAVRRHLDERCFLEVETPVLQEEAGGAAARPFETHSQALGEARALRISLELHLKRLLVGGYERVYEIGRIFRNEGFSQRHNPEFTMLELYEAYGDYGTIATLLEELISGVAQEVLGTTTVSFGGHEIDFSPPWRRIGYHEALREYGDLDLDEFGDTEALREELRRRGLDAPSEASRGKLIDIAASALVEPHLIQPTFLLAYPNDLTPGPKRMDGVEG
;
A
#
# COMPACT_ATOMS: atom_id res chain seq x y z
N MET A 1 11.76 58.90 14.23
CA MET A 1 12.06 57.65 14.97
C MET A 1 10.99 56.65 14.60
N GLY A 2 11.37 55.63 13.84
CA GLY A 2 10.49 54.58 13.33
C GLY A 2 11.35 53.73 12.42
N GLU A 3 11.88 52.66 13.01
CA GLU A 3 12.91 51.78 12.44
C GLU A 3 12.41 51.01 11.22
N GLU A 4 13.18 51.06 10.14
CA GLU A 4 13.08 50.12 9.02
C GLU A 4 13.61 48.76 9.47
N GLN A 5 12.73 47.77 9.60
CA GLN A 5 13.12 46.38 9.78
C GLN A 5 13.59 45.83 8.42
N GLY A 6 14.91 45.73 8.28
CA GLY A 6 15.57 45.11 7.14
C GLY A 6 15.17 43.64 7.02
N THR A 7 14.74 43.27 5.83
CA THR A 7 14.51 41.89 5.40
C THR A 7 15.84 41.15 5.45
N GLN A 8 16.02 40.25 6.42
CA GLN A 8 17.13 39.31 6.44
C GLN A 8 16.91 38.30 5.30
N GLU A 9 17.81 38.30 4.31
CA GLU A 9 17.97 37.19 3.38
C GLU A 9 18.26 35.90 4.18
N PRO A 10 17.69 34.75 3.80
CA PRO A 10 17.98 33.50 4.48
C PRO A 10 19.45 33.15 4.28
N GLU A 11 20.17 33.13 5.39
CA GLU A 11 21.56 32.73 5.53
C GLU A 11 21.79 31.37 4.86
N ALA A 12 22.78 31.30 3.95
CA ALA A 12 23.14 30.08 3.25
C ALA A 12 23.47 28.97 4.26
N ALA A 13 22.78 27.83 4.14
CA ALA A 13 22.96 26.68 5.01
C ALA A 13 24.45 26.25 5.07
N PRO A 14 24.96 25.88 6.26
CA PRO A 14 26.37 25.54 6.43
C PRO A 14 26.74 24.28 5.63
N ALA A 15 28.00 24.24 5.20
CA ALA A 15 28.57 23.19 4.37
C ALA A 15 28.29 21.77 4.91
N GLY A 16 27.45 21.04 4.16
CA GLY A 16 27.46 19.59 3.95
C GLY A 16 27.25 18.68 5.17
N THR A 17 26.00 18.25 5.38
CA THR A 17 25.72 17.00 6.10
C THR A 17 26.49 15.84 5.45
N GLY A 18 26.83 14.78 6.20
CA GLY A 18 27.55 13.62 5.67
C GLY A 18 26.88 12.97 4.43
N ALA A 19 25.56 13.12 4.31
CA ALA A 19 24.80 12.69 3.15
C ALA A 19 25.12 13.48 1.87
N GLU A 20 25.32 14.81 1.97
CA GLU A 20 25.67 15.64 0.81
C GLU A 20 27.11 15.38 0.38
N SER A 21 28.03 15.19 1.33
CA SER A 21 29.42 14.79 1.02
C SER A 21 29.46 13.44 0.27
N LEU A 22 28.67 12.46 0.70
CA LEU A 22 28.59 11.16 0.03
C LEU A 22 27.96 11.26 -1.36
N ARG A 23 26.99 12.16 -1.55
CA ARG A 23 26.39 12.42 -2.87
C ARG A 23 27.41 12.99 -3.85
N VAL A 24 28.23 13.95 -3.41
CA VAL A 24 29.31 14.53 -4.24
C VAL A 24 30.29 13.44 -4.69
N GLN A 25 30.75 12.57 -3.78
CA GLN A 25 31.64 11.45 -4.13
C GLN A 25 31.02 10.49 -5.16
N ARG A 26 29.70 10.22 -5.05
CA ARG A 26 28.98 9.37 -6.01
C ARG A 26 28.82 10.01 -7.39
N ILE A 27 28.72 11.34 -7.46
CA ILE A 27 28.75 12.11 -8.71
C ILE A 27 30.13 11.99 -9.36
N GLU A 28 31.22 12.20 -8.61
CA GLU A 28 32.58 12.07 -9.11
C GLU A 28 32.86 10.66 -9.66
N ARG A 29 32.38 9.60 -8.98
CA ARG A 29 32.48 8.22 -9.50
C ARG A 29 31.70 8.02 -10.80
N ALA A 30 30.54 8.65 -10.96
CA ALA A 30 29.80 8.62 -12.22
C ALA A 30 30.59 9.29 -13.36
N GLU A 31 31.29 10.39 -13.06
CA GLU A 31 32.16 11.07 -14.03
C GLU A 31 33.40 10.22 -14.38
N GLN A 32 33.97 9.50 -13.40
CA GLN A 32 35.06 8.55 -13.65
C GLN A 32 34.63 7.39 -14.55
N LEU A 33 33.39 6.89 -14.40
CA LEU A 33 32.82 5.91 -15.33
C LEU A 33 32.72 6.47 -16.76
N ARG A 34 32.24 7.71 -16.92
CA ARG A 34 32.16 8.38 -18.23
C ARG A 34 33.54 8.61 -18.86
N ALA A 35 34.51 9.04 -18.05
CA ALA A 35 35.89 9.24 -18.51
C ALA A 35 36.54 7.93 -18.98
N ALA A 36 36.11 6.79 -18.41
CA ALA A 36 36.50 5.45 -18.85
C ALA A 36 35.69 4.93 -20.07
N GLY A 37 34.86 5.77 -20.70
CA GLY A 37 34.07 5.42 -21.88
C GLY A 37 32.79 4.62 -21.58
N LEU A 38 32.39 4.52 -20.32
CA LEU A 38 31.16 3.82 -19.91
C LEU A 38 30.06 4.84 -19.60
N ASP A 39 28.89 4.66 -20.20
CA ASP A 39 27.71 5.42 -19.81
C ASP A 39 27.14 4.84 -18.50
N PRO A 40 27.08 5.60 -17.39
CA PRO A 40 26.45 5.14 -16.15
C PRO A 40 24.92 5.06 -16.22
N TYR A 41 24.29 5.51 -17.32
CA TYR A 41 22.84 5.50 -17.55
C TYR A 41 22.49 5.08 -19.00
N PRO A 42 22.94 3.90 -19.47
CA PRO A 42 22.69 3.46 -20.83
C PRO A 42 21.19 3.31 -21.10
N PRO A 43 20.71 3.66 -22.30
CA PRO A 43 19.27 3.67 -22.61
C PRO A 43 18.67 2.28 -22.77
N ARG A 44 19.50 1.25 -23.03
CA ARG A 44 19.05 -0.13 -23.24
C ARG A 44 20.05 -1.11 -22.66
N ILE A 45 19.51 -2.15 -22.02
CA ILE A 45 20.24 -3.30 -21.53
C ILE A 45 19.47 -4.56 -21.90
N GLU A 46 20.19 -5.61 -22.27
CA GLU A 46 19.60 -6.91 -22.50
C GLU A 46 19.49 -7.67 -21.17
N ARG A 47 18.30 -8.20 -20.91
CA ARG A 47 18.01 -9.09 -19.79
C ARG A 47 17.34 -10.32 -20.37
N THR A 48 17.91 -11.48 -20.05
CA THR A 48 17.37 -12.78 -20.48
C THR A 48 16.55 -13.45 -19.38
N HIS A 49 16.94 -13.26 -18.11
CA HIS A 49 16.34 -13.94 -16.97
C HIS A 49 16.15 -12.98 -15.79
N THR A 50 15.18 -13.31 -14.96
CA THR A 50 15.02 -12.78 -13.61
C THR A 50 15.89 -13.55 -12.62
N ASN A 51 16.15 -12.95 -11.45
CA ASN A 51 16.90 -13.63 -10.40
C ASN A 51 16.23 -14.96 -9.97
N ALA A 52 14.90 -14.98 -9.83
CA ALA A 52 14.16 -16.18 -9.47
C ALA A 52 14.20 -17.26 -10.56
N GLU A 53 14.16 -16.87 -11.85
CA GLU A 53 14.31 -17.82 -12.95
C GLU A 53 15.70 -18.47 -12.96
N VAL A 54 16.77 -17.71 -12.66
CA VAL A 54 18.12 -18.28 -12.55
C VAL A 54 18.24 -19.25 -11.36
N ASP A 55 17.65 -18.91 -10.21
CA ASP A 55 17.63 -19.81 -9.06
C ASP A 55 16.87 -21.12 -9.38
N ALA A 56 15.72 -21.01 -10.07
CA ALA A 56 14.94 -22.15 -10.54
C ALA A 56 15.73 -23.04 -11.52
N LEU A 57 16.51 -22.45 -12.44
CA LEU A 57 17.39 -23.21 -13.35
C LEU A 57 18.46 -24.03 -12.61
N LEU A 58 18.78 -23.64 -11.37
CA LEU A 58 19.78 -24.30 -10.53
C LEU A 58 19.14 -25.25 -9.50
N GLU A 59 17.81 -25.45 -9.51
CA GLU A 59 17.17 -26.45 -8.67
C GLU A 59 17.72 -27.86 -8.96
N GLY A 60 18.08 -28.60 -7.91
CA GLY A 60 18.67 -29.94 -8.03
C GLY A 60 20.14 -29.99 -8.47
N VAL A 61 20.77 -28.86 -8.80
CA VAL A 61 22.21 -28.78 -9.08
C VAL A 61 23.03 -28.97 -7.79
N GLU A 62 24.10 -29.76 -7.83
CA GLU A 62 24.95 -30.00 -6.67
C GLU A 62 25.78 -28.76 -6.26
N SER A 63 26.08 -28.64 -4.96
CA SER A 63 26.91 -27.54 -4.44
C SER A 63 28.31 -27.56 -5.05
N GLY A 64 28.76 -26.41 -5.53
CA GLY A 64 30.05 -26.26 -6.20
C GLY A 64 30.05 -26.72 -7.66
N ALA A 65 28.92 -27.19 -8.20
CA ALA A 65 28.79 -27.53 -9.60
C ALA A 65 28.59 -26.28 -10.47
N GLU A 66 29.20 -26.32 -11.66
CA GLU A 66 28.96 -25.40 -12.77
C GLU A 66 28.25 -26.23 -13.85
N PRO A 67 26.90 -26.29 -13.85
CA PRO A 67 26.16 -27.09 -14.81
C PRO A 67 26.35 -26.54 -16.22
N GLU A 68 26.24 -27.40 -17.23
CA GLU A 68 26.25 -26.99 -18.63
C GLU A 68 24.90 -26.34 -18.99
N LEU A 69 24.79 -25.04 -18.68
CA LEU A 69 23.65 -24.18 -19.00
C LEU A 69 24.10 -23.01 -19.87
N ASP A 70 23.17 -22.49 -20.68
CA ASP A 70 23.42 -21.29 -21.48
C ASP A 70 23.73 -20.08 -20.57
N PRO A 71 24.62 -19.17 -21.00
CA PRO A 71 24.88 -17.94 -20.26
C PRO A 71 23.61 -17.10 -20.11
N VAL A 72 23.47 -16.50 -18.93
CA VAL A 72 22.35 -15.62 -18.60
C VAL A 72 22.82 -14.17 -18.49
N ALA A 73 21.97 -13.25 -18.91
CA ALA A 73 22.06 -11.83 -18.62
C ALA A 73 20.98 -11.42 -17.59
N ILE A 74 21.43 -10.93 -16.44
CA ILE A 74 20.59 -10.43 -15.34
C ILE A 74 20.86 -8.95 -15.10
N VAL A 75 19.87 -8.28 -14.50
CA VAL A 75 19.96 -6.87 -14.10
C VAL A 75 19.39 -6.71 -12.71
N GLY A 76 19.98 -5.83 -11.91
CA GLY A 76 19.41 -5.53 -10.61
C GLY A 76 20.26 -4.57 -9.80
N ARG A 77 19.79 -4.29 -8.60
CA ARG A 77 20.41 -3.37 -7.66
C ARG A 77 21.40 -4.09 -6.78
N VAL A 78 22.59 -3.52 -6.64
CA VAL A 78 23.62 -4.01 -5.71
C VAL A 78 23.23 -3.64 -4.29
N VAL A 79 22.99 -4.65 -3.46
CA VAL A 79 22.66 -4.47 -2.05
C VAL A 79 23.81 -4.86 -1.13
N ALA A 80 24.75 -5.70 -1.58
CA ALA A 80 25.97 -6.00 -0.85
C ALA A 80 27.14 -6.22 -1.80
N GLN A 81 28.36 -5.96 -1.32
CA GLN A 81 29.60 -6.19 -2.04
C GLN A 81 30.66 -6.70 -1.05
N ARG A 82 31.29 -7.83 -1.38
CA ARG A 82 32.28 -8.51 -0.54
C ARG A 82 33.51 -8.85 -1.38
N GLY A 83 34.64 -8.22 -1.12
CA GLY A 83 35.91 -8.46 -1.83
C GLY A 83 36.75 -9.56 -1.18
N MET A 84 37.33 -10.44 -1.99
CA MET A 84 38.23 -11.53 -1.58
C MET A 84 39.41 -11.61 -2.55
N GLY A 85 40.36 -10.67 -2.43
CA GLY A 85 41.54 -10.61 -3.29
C GLY A 85 41.18 -10.42 -4.77
N ARG A 86 41.32 -11.49 -5.57
CA ARG A 86 41.05 -11.50 -7.03
C ARG A 86 39.61 -11.90 -7.40
N ALA A 87 38.74 -12.08 -6.41
CA ALA A 87 37.32 -12.31 -6.61
C ALA A 87 36.50 -11.35 -5.76
N SER A 88 35.30 -10.99 -6.22
CA SER A 88 34.33 -10.21 -5.46
C SER A 88 32.94 -10.81 -5.64
N PHE A 89 32.17 -10.84 -4.56
CA PHE A 89 30.77 -11.23 -4.57
C PHE A 89 29.88 -10.00 -4.45
N LEU A 90 28.84 -9.94 -5.27
CA LEU A 90 27.76 -8.97 -5.16
C LEU A 90 26.46 -9.69 -4.83
N ASP A 91 25.63 -9.08 -3.99
CA ASP A 91 24.22 -9.47 -3.88
C ASP A 91 23.42 -8.50 -4.74
N VAL A 92 22.76 -9.02 -5.77
CA VAL A 92 21.98 -8.25 -6.73
C VAL A 92 20.50 -8.57 -6.55
N VAL A 93 19.67 -7.54 -6.40
CA VAL A 93 18.23 -7.67 -6.18
C VAL A 93 17.46 -7.06 -7.36
N ASP A 94 16.55 -7.83 -7.93
CA ASP A 94 15.61 -7.38 -8.96
C ASP A 94 14.16 -7.39 -8.41
N GLY A 95 13.18 -7.36 -9.30
CA GLY A 95 11.77 -7.48 -8.90
C GLY A 95 11.41 -8.87 -8.36
N SER A 96 12.04 -9.93 -8.87
CA SER A 96 11.71 -11.32 -8.53
C SER A 96 12.38 -11.81 -7.24
N GLY A 97 13.56 -11.28 -6.90
CA GLY A 97 14.27 -11.70 -5.70
C GLY A 97 15.74 -11.28 -5.69
N ARG A 98 16.52 -11.97 -4.87
CA ARG A 98 17.96 -11.77 -4.70
C ARG A 98 18.74 -12.89 -5.38
N LEU A 99 19.85 -12.55 -6.00
CA LEU A 99 20.80 -13.52 -6.53
C LEU A 99 22.24 -13.08 -6.26
N GLN A 100 23.11 -14.04 -5.99
CA GLN A 100 24.54 -13.80 -5.84
C GLN A 100 25.20 -13.66 -7.22
N VAL A 101 26.17 -12.76 -7.32
CA VAL A 101 27.03 -12.61 -8.50
C VAL A 101 28.47 -12.76 -8.08
N LEU A 102 29.23 -13.56 -8.80
CA LEU A 102 30.66 -13.76 -8.58
C LEU A 102 31.46 -13.15 -9.73
N ILE A 103 32.23 -12.11 -9.42
CA ILE A 103 33.12 -11.44 -10.37
C ILE A 103 34.55 -11.87 -10.06
N ARG A 104 35.22 -12.54 -11.00
CA ARG A 104 36.62 -12.94 -10.87
C ARG A 104 37.49 -12.13 -11.84
N LYS A 105 38.64 -11.63 -11.36
CA LYS A 105 39.54 -10.78 -12.15
C LYS A 105 40.01 -11.45 -13.45
N ASN A 106 40.29 -12.75 -13.41
CA ASN A 106 40.69 -13.51 -14.60
C ASN A 106 39.55 -13.78 -15.61
N ALA A 107 38.29 -13.66 -15.19
CA ALA A 107 37.12 -13.88 -16.05
C ALA A 107 36.71 -12.58 -16.77
N VAL A 108 36.66 -11.46 -16.03
CA VAL A 108 36.20 -10.16 -16.59
C VAL A 108 37.34 -9.27 -17.10
N GLY A 109 38.59 -9.60 -16.75
CA GLY A 109 39.78 -8.80 -17.09
C GLY A 109 40.10 -7.71 -16.07
N ASP A 110 41.34 -7.22 -16.11
CA ASP A 110 41.89 -6.29 -15.12
C ASP A 110 41.13 -4.96 -15.06
N GLU A 111 40.87 -4.33 -16.20
CA GLU A 111 40.16 -3.05 -16.26
C GLU A 111 38.73 -3.15 -15.70
N ALA A 112 37.98 -4.17 -16.12
CA ALA A 112 36.61 -4.37 -15.64
C ALA A 112 36.58 -4.72 -14.15
N TYR A 113 37.58 -5.44 -13.64
CA TYR A 113 37.67 -5.77 -12.22
C TYR A 113 38.00 -4.53 -11.36
N GLU A 114 38.95 -3.69 -11.78
CA GLU A 114 39.32 -2.47 -11.03
C GLU A 114 38.16 -1.47 -10.95
N ARG A 115 37.24 -1.46 -11.93
CA ARG A 115 36.02 -0.63 -11.91
C ARG A 115 35.06 -0.96 -10.77
N LEU A 116 35.20 -2.11 -10.10
CA LEU A 116 34.43 -2.42 -8.88
C LEU A 116 34.64 -1.38 -7.76
N LYS A 117 35.72 -0.60 -7.80
CA LYS A 117 35.98 0.52 -6.87
C LYS A 117 35.06 1.72 -7.10
N LEU A 118 34.44 1.82 -8.28
CA LEU A 118 33.50 2.87 -8.65
C LEU A 118 32.04 2.49 -8.37
N LEU A 119 31.81 1.20 -8.07
CA LEU A 119 30.52 0.65 -7.74
C LEU A 119 30.18 0.98 -6.28
N ASP A 120 28.93 1.37 -6.04
CA ASP A 120 28.38 1.62 -4.72
C ASP A 120 27.15 0.75 -4.43
N LEU A 121 26.88 0.55 -3.14
CA LEU A 121 25.58 0.04 -2.72
C LEU A 121 24.45 0.97 -3.21
N GLY A 122 23.43 0.36 -3.79
CA GLY A 122 22.31 1.03 -4.41
C GLY A 122 22.43 1.22 -5.92
N ASP A 123 23.62 1.10 -6.50
CA ASP A 123 23.79 1.14 -7.96
C ASP A 123 23.07 -0.04 -8.63
N PHE A 124 22.62 0.15 -9.87
CA PHE A 124 22.17 -0.96 -10.69
C PHE A 124 23.29 -1.45 -11.59
N VAL A 125 23.36 -2.76 -11.76
CA VAL A 125 24.30 -3.44 -12.64
C VAL A 125 23.59 -4.35 -13.62
N ALA A 126 24.19 -4.52 -14.78
CA ALA A 126 23.92 -5.63 -15.68
C ALA A 126 25.09 -6.61 -15.61
N VAL A 127 24.78 -7.90 -15.58
CA VAL A 127 25.76 -8.98 -15.48
C VAL A 127 25.40 -10.05 -16.49
N GLN A 128 26.38 -10.45 -17.30
CA GLN A 128 26.28 -11.63 -18.13
C GLN A 128 27.25 -12.69 -17.60
N GLY A 129 26.82 -13.94 -17.54
CA GLY A 129 27.66 -14.99 -16.99
C GLY A 129 27.00 -16.36 -16.99
N SER A 130 27.72 -17.33 -16.45
CA SER A 130 27.23 -18.72 -16.35
C SER A 130 26.53 -18.94 -15.00
N PRO A 131 25.33 -19.53 -14.97
CA PRO A 131 24.71 -19.99 -13.73
C PRO A 131 25.56 -21.07 -13.06
N MET A 132 25.68 -21.01 -11.73
CA MET A 132 26.42 -21.98 -10.93
C MET A 132 25.90 -22.05 -9.49
N ARG A 133 26.22 -23.12 -8.77
CA ARG A 133 26.10 -23.13 -7.29
C ARG A 133 27.47 -23.02 -6.66
N THR A 134 27.59 -22.13 -5.69
CA THR A 134 28.82 -22.05 -4.88
C THR A 134 28.96 -23.26 -3.96
N ARG A 135 30.11 -23.41 -3.30
CA ARG A 135 30.35 -24.50 -2.34
C ARG A 135 29.39 -24.47 -1.15
N THR A 136 28.85 -23.30 -0.80
CA THR A 136 27.82 -23.13 0.23
C THR A 136 26.41 -23.45 -0.27
N GLY A 137 26.27 -23.84 -1.55
CA GLY A 137 25.00 -24.17 -2.18
C GLY A 137 24.23 -22.95 -2.69
N GLU A 138 24.75 -21.73 -2.56
CA GLU A 138 24.07 -20.50 -2.96
C GLU A 138 24.07 -20.36 -4.49
N ALA A 139 22.89 -20.09 -5.07
CA ALA A 139 22.71 -19.85 -6.50
C ALA A 139 23.44 -18.56 -6.93
N THR A 140 24.27 -18.66 -7.96
CA THR A 140 25.19 -17.60 -8.35
C THR A 140 25.32 -17.48 -9.86
N VAL A 141 25.48 -16.25 -10.37
CA VAL A 141 25.97 -16.02 -11.73
C VAL A 141 27.47 -15.72 -11.68
N GLY A 142 28.28 -16.58 -12.29
CA GLY A 142 29.70 -16.33 -12.52
C GLY A 142 29.89 -15.38 -13.69
N ALA A 143 30.20 -14.11 -13.39
CA ALA A 143 30.23 -13.04 -14.37
C ALA A 143 31.37 -13.21 -15.39
N SER A 144 31.02 -13.25 -16.67
CA SER A 144 31.94 -13.06 -17.80
C SER A 144 32.04 -11.59 -18.21
N SER A 145 30.97 -10.82 -18.01
CA SER A 145 30.97 -9.37 -18.18
C SER A 145 30.01 -8.71 -17.18
N TRP A 146 30.28 -7.45 -16.84
CA TRP A 146 29.38 -6.65 -16.02
C TRP A 146 29.56 -5.16 -16.34
N GLN A 147 28.52 -4.37 -16.06
CA GLN A 147 28.59 -2.91 -16.14
C GLN A 147 27.59 -2.26 -15.19
N VAL A 148 27.91 -1.02 -14.77
CA VAL A 148 26.95 -0.14 -14.09
C VAL A 148 25.94 0.36 -15.11
N ILE A 149 24.64 0.29 -14.78
CA ILE A 149 23.56 0.74 -15.67
C ILE A 149 22.71 1.86 -15.06
N THR A 150 22.86 2.11 -13.75
CA THR A 150 22.33 3.31 -13.10
C THR A 150 23.16 3.58 -11.86
N LYS A 151 23.87 4.72 -11.84
CA LYS A 151 24.54 5.18 -10.63
C LYS A 151 23.52 5.74 -9.63
N ALA A 152 23.48 5.21 -8.41
CA ALA A 152 22.72 5.77 -7.33
C ALA A 152 23.49 6.93 -6.70
N LEU A 153 23.03 8.16 -6.92
CA LEU A 153 23.66 9.37 -6.37
C LEU A 153 23.39 9.56 -4.88
N ARG A 154 22.33 8.96 -4.35
CA ARG A 154 22.03 8.93 -2.92
C ARG A 154 22.25 7.53 -2.39
N ALA A 155 22.80 7.42 -1.18
CA ALA A 155 22.93 6.13 -0.53
C ALA A 155 21.55 5.55 -0.18
N PRO A 156 21.38 4.22 -0.27
CA PRO A 156 20.21 3.57 0.28
C PRO A 156 20.18 3.74 1.82
N PRO A 157 19.01 3.63 2.46
CA PRO A 157 18.89 3.59 3.91
C PRO A 157 19.78 2.48 4.49
N GLU A 158 20.34 2.69 5.69
CA GLU A 158 21.22 1.70 6.31
C GLU A 158 20.47 0.37 6.59
N LYS A 159 21.10 -0.74 6.19
CA LYS A 159 20.53 -2.09 6.29
C LYS A 159 20.33 -2.59 7.73
N PHE A 160 21.09 -2.08 8.70
CA PHE A 160 21.20 -2.70 10.02
C PHE A 160 19.95 -2.55 10.89
N HIS A 161 19.08 -1.57 10.60
CA HIS A 161 17.84 -1.38 11.34
C HIS A 161 16.59 -1.53 10.48
N GLY A 162 16.72 -1.61 9.15
CA GLY A 162 15.59 -1.38 8.24
C GLY A 162 15.08 0.05 8.37
N LEU A 163 14.26 0.50 7.41
CA LEU A 163 13.53 1.74 7.60
C LEU A 163 12.36 1.43 8.55
N THR A 164 12.50 1.76 9.84
CA THR A 164 11.51 1.44 10.89
C THR A 164 10.55 2.57 11.16
N ASP A 165 10.97 3.81 10.95
CA ASP A 165 10.15 5.00 11.15
C ASP A 165 8.91 4.96 10.24
N VAL A 166 7.73 4.82 10.85
CA VAL A 166 6.46 4.64 10.16
C VAL A 166 6.13 5.83 9.26
N GLU A 167 6.45 7.05 9.70
CA GLU A 167 6.16 8.26 8.94
C GLU A 167 7.07 8.35 7.70
N ILE A 168 8.37 8.08 7.85
CA ILE A 168 9.30 8.07 6.71
C ILE A 168 8.93 6.97 5.73
N ARG A 169 8.55 5.76 6.19
CA ARG A 169 8.08 4.67 5.31
C ARG A 169 6.84 5.07 4.50
N GLN A 170 5.91 5.78 5.12
CA GLN A 170 4.68 6.23 4.49
C GLN A 170 4.92 7.37 3.50
N ARG A 171 5.76 8.36 3.85
CA ARG A 171 6.10 9.51 3.00
C ARG A 171 7.06 9.18 1.87
N GLN A 172 7.99 8.26 2.11
CA GLN A 172 9.05 7.86 1.17
C GLN A 172 8.93 6.38 0.83
N ARG A 173 7.78 5.98 0.30
CA ARG A 173 7.45 4.58 0.00
C ARG A 173 8.50 3.86 -0.86
N TYR A 174 9.18 4.58 -1.76
CA TYR A 174 10.26 4.02 -2.58
C TYR A 174 11.46 3.54 -1.74
N LEU A 175 11.74 4.17 -0.59
CA LEU A 175 12.77 3.70 0.35
C LEU A 175 12.31 2.49 1.14
N ASP A 176 11.03 2.44 1.50
CA ASP A 176 10.44 1.31 2.20
C ASP A 176 10.42 0.05 1.31
N LEU A 177 10.01 0.18 0.05
CA LEU A 177 10.08 -0.88 -0.97
C LEU A 177 11.53 -1.33 -1.27
N LEU A 178 12.50 -0.48 -0.98
CA LEU A 178 13.92 -0.77 -1.14
C LEU A 178 14.48 -1.54 0.06
N ALA A 179 14.06 -1.18 1.27
CA ALA A 179 14.57 -1.75 2.52
C ALA A 179 13.84 -3.03 2.95
N ASN A 180 12.54 -3.15 2.64
CA ASN A 180 11.66 -4.18 3.19
C ASN A 180 11.01 -4.99 2.06
N GLU A 181 11.48 -6.23 1.84
CA GLU A 181 10.98 -7.13 0.79
C GLU A 181 9.49 -7.47 1.00
N GLU A 182 9.06 -7.70 2.24
CA GLU A 182 7.67 -7.99 2.64
C GLU A 182 6.66 -6.90 2.19
N VAL A 183 7.10 -5.65 2.11
CA VAL A 183 6.27 -4.54 1.65
C VAL A 183 5.91 -4.73 0.17
N ARG A 184 6.83 -5.27 -0.65
CA ARG A 184 6.55 -5.55 -2.07
C ARG A 184 5.45 -6.61 -2.20
N ASP A 185 5.52 -7.65 -1.39
CA ASP A 185 4.51 -8.71 -1.39
C ASP A 185 3.15 -8.18 -0.95
N THR A 186 3.12 -7.26 0.00
CA THR A 186 1.89 -6.55 0.37
C THR A 186 1.24 -5.84 -0.82
N PHE A 187 2.01 -5.14 -1.66
CA PHE A 187 1.47 -4.49 -2.87
C PHE A 187 1.05 -5.49 -3.95
N ARG A 188 1.75 -6.61 -4.09
CA ARG A 188 1.35 -7.71 -5.00
C ARG A 188 0.02 -8.31 -4.57
N VAL A 189 -0.12 -8.63 -3.29
CA VAL A 189 -1.36 -9.13 -2.70
C VAL A 189 -2.49 -8.12 -2.90
N ARG A 190 -2.25 -6.83 -2.65
CA ARG A 190 -3.24 -5.77 -2.95
C ARG A 190 -3.70 -5.78 -4.41
N SER A 191 -2.76 -5.89 -5.36
CA SER A 191 -3.09 -5.95 -6.79
C SER A 191 -3.93 -7.19 -7.13
N ARG A 192 -3.57 -8.36 -6.55
CA ARG A 192 -4.33 -9.60 -6.70
C ARG A 192 -5.73 -9.50 -6.11
N ILE A 193 -5.89 -8.89 -4.92
CA ILE A 193 -7.19 -8.63 -4.28
C ILE A 193 -8.09 -7.81 -5.19
N VAL A 194 -7.61 -6.66 -5.69
CA VAL A 194 -8.41 -5.79 -6.56
C VAL A 194 -8.81 -6.52 -7.85
N ALA A 195 -7.90 -7.29 -8.44
CA ALA A 195 -8.20 -8.07 -9.63
C ALA A 195 -9.22 -9.19 -9.36
N ALA A 196 -9.14 -9.85 -8.20
CA ALA A 196 -10.09 -10.88 -7.79
C ALA A 196 -11.47 -10.27 -7.53
N VAL A 197 -11.56 -9.14 -6.82
CA VAL A 197 -12.83 -8.42 -6.60
C VAL A 197 -13.54 -8.14 -7.94
N ARG A 198 -12.81 -7.64 -8.95
CA ARG A 198 -13.37 -7.43 -10.29
C ARG A 198 -13.93 -8.72 -10.88
N ARG A 199 -13.12 -9.79 -10.92
CA ARG A 199 -13.55 -11.10 -11.45
C ARG A 199 -14.84 -11.60 -10.78
N HIS A 200 -14.90 -11.57 -9.46
CA HIS A 200 -16.06 -12.05 -8.70
C HIS A 200 -17.33 -11.24 -8.96
N LEU A 201 -17.21 -9.93 -9.19
CA LEU A 201 -18.33 -9.05 -9.53
C LEU A 201 -18.74 -9.20 -11.01
N ASP A 202 -17.78 -9.32 -11.92
CA ASP A 202 -18.01 -9.55 -13.35
C ASP A 202 -18.75 -10.89 -13.58
N GLU A 203 -18.35 -11.95 -12.87
CA GLU A 203 -19.02 -13.26 -12.88
C GLU A 203 -20.48 -13.20 -12.40
N ARG A 204 -20.82 -12.20 -11.57
CA ARG A 204 -22.19 -11.93 -11.09
C ARG A 204 -22.92 -10.88 -11.94
N CYS A 205 -22.36 -10.54 -13.09
CA CYS A 205 -22.90 -9.58 -14.06
C CYS A 205 -23.04 -8.15 -13.50
N PHE A 206 -22.19 -7.75 -12.56
CA PHE A 206 -22.06 -6.34 -12.21
C PHE A 206 -21.27 -5.61 -13.30
N LEU A 207 -21.77 -4.45 -13.72
CA LEU A 207 -21.08 -3.60 -14.70
C LEU A 207 -20.09 -2.68 -13.97
N GLU A 208 -18.79 -2.81 -14.27
CA GLU A 208 -17.79 -1.82 -13.84
C GLU A 208 -18.02 -0.50 -14.60
N VAL A 209 -18.12 0.60 -13.87
CA VAL A 209 -18.32 1.94 -14.43
C VAL A 209 -17.32 2.93 -13.82
N GLU A 210 -17.12 4.06 -14.51
CA GLU A 210 -16.35 5.19 -14.00
C GLU A 210 -17.25 6.43 -13.93
N THR A 211 -17.44 6.96 -12.72
CA THR A 211 -18.26 8.16 -12.47
C THR A 211 -17.41 9.40 -12.21
N PRO A 212 -17.96 10.63 -12.33
CA PRO A 212 -17.18 11.86 -12.17
C PRO A 212 -16.46 11.98 -10.83
N VAL A 213 -15.15 12.24 -10.89
CA VAL A 213 -14.30 12.57 -9.73
C VAL A 213 -14.51 14.01 -9.28
N LEU A 214 -14.64 14.94 -10.23
CA LEU A 214 -14.95 16.34 -9.99
C LEU A 214 -16.48 16.51 -10.02
N GLN A 215 -17.02 17.06 -8.94
CA GLN A 215 -18.45 17.25 -8.74
C GLN A 215 -18.75 18.74 -8.48
N GLU A 216 -19.96 19.18 -8.79
CA GLU A 216 -20.43 20.54 -8.43
C GLU A 216 -20.58 20.64 -6.91
N GLU A 217 -21.20 19.64 -6.32
CA GLU A 217 -21.38 19.49 -4.88
C GLU A 217 -20.97 18.08 -4.49
N ALA A 218 -20.14 17.97 -3.46
CA ALA A 218 -19.76 16.69 -2.90
C ALA A 218 -20.90 16.14 -2.02
N GLY A 219 -21.35 14.92 -2.30
CA GLY A 219 -22.40 14.25 -1.54
C GLY A 219 -22.22 12.73 -1.50
N GLY A 220 -23.14 12.02 -0.84
CA GLY A 220 -23.09 10.57 -0.64
C GLY A 220 -22.31 10.12 0.60
N ALA A 221 -21.71 11.04 1.36
CA ALA A 221 -21.11 10.75 2.65
C ALA A 221 -21.09 12.00 3.55
N ALA A 222 -20.95 11.80 4.86
CA ALA A 222 -20.71 12.88 5.82
C ALA A 222 -19.19 13.10 5.97
N ALA A 223 -18.60 13.87 5.07
CA ALA A 223 -17.16 14.16 5.07
C ALA A 223 -16.88 15.56 4.52
N ARG A 224 -15.78 16.18 4.95
CA ARG A 224 -15.33 17.47 4.40
C ARG A 224 -14.68 17.25 3.03
N PRO A 225 -15.12 17.91 1.94
CA PRO A 225 -14.51 17.74 0.64
C PRO A 225 -13.20 18.51 0.48
N PHE A 226 -12.42 18.15 -0.54
CA PHE A 226 -11.40 19.04 -1.11
C PHE A 226 -12.04 19.90 -2.20
N GLU A 227 -11.94 21.21 -2.04
CA GLU A 227 -12.46 22.19 -2.99
C GLU A 227 -11.39 22.55 -4.04
N THR A 228 -11.85 22.82 -5.26
CA THR A 228 -11.01 23.25 -6.39
C THR A 228 -11.80 24.15 -7.32
N HIS A 229 -11.18 24.63 -8.40
CA HIS A 229 -11.79 25.56 -9.34
C HIS A 229 -11.48 25.18 -10.78
N SER A 230 -12.52 25.06 -11.61
CA SER A 230 -12.37 24.84 -13.05
C SER A 230 -12.15 26.17 -13.75
N GLN A 231 -10.91 26.47 -14.13
CA GLN A 231 -10.56 27.74 -14.78
C GLN A 231 -11.27 27.94 -16.14
N ALA A 232 -11.44 26.86 -16.91
CA ALA A 232 -12.08 26.94 -18.22
C ALA A 232 -13.58 27.21 -18.14
N LEU A 233 -14.24 26.74 -17.07
CA LEU A 233 -15.68 26.89 -16.85
C LEU A 233 -16.01 28.05 -15.90
N GLY A 234 -15.01 28.57 -15.18
CA GLY A 234 -15.15 29.68 -14.24
C GLY A 234 -15.96 29.35 -12.99
N GLU A 235 -15.95 28.09 -12.53
CA GLU A 235 -16.83 27.61 -11.46
C GLU A 235 -16.09 26.79 -10.39
N ALA A 236 -16.64 26.78 -9.17
CA ALA A 236 -16.17 25.94 -8.09
C ALA A 236 -16.49 24.47 -8.36
N ARG A 237 -15.57 23.58 -8.00
CA ARG A 237 -15.72 22.12 -8.08
C ARG A 237 -15.22 21.51 -6.77
N ALA A 238 -15.67 20.30 -6.47
CA ALA A 238 -15.18 19.51 -5.35
C ALA A 238 -14.71 18.14 -5.82
N LEU A 239 -13.69 17.58 -5.16
CA LEU A 239 -13.38 16.16 -5.31
C LEU A 239 -14.42 15.32 -4.57
N ARG A 240 -14.87 14.23 -5.21
CA ARG A 240 -15.88 13.33 -4.66
C ARG A 240 -15.48 12.72 -3.30
N ILE A 241 -16.44 12.69 -2.39
CA ILE A 241 -16.32 12.09 -1.04
C ILE A 241 -16.95 10.69 -0.95
N SER A 242 -17.67 10.28 -1.99
CA SER A 242 -18.33 8.98 -2.20
C SER A 242 -18.63 8.76 -3.70
N LEU A 243 -18.89 7.52 -4.11
CA LEU A 243 -19.33 7.12 -5.45
C LEU A 243 -20.87 7.08 -5.57
N GLU A 244 -21.58 7.12 -4.44
CA GLU A 244 -22.98 6.72 -4.27
C GLU A 244 -23.94 7.41 -5.23
N LEU A 245 -23.94 8.75 -5.24
CA LEU A 245 -25.00 9.50 -5.91
C LEU A 245 -24.99 9.28 -7.44
N HIS A 246 -23.82 9.05 -8.04
CA HIS A 246 -23.73 8.80 -9.48
C HIS A 246 -24.09 7.36 -9.81
N LEU A 247 -23.67 6.39 -9.00
CA LEU A 247 -24.07 4.99 -9.18
C LEU A 247 -25.59 4.82 -9.02
N LYS A 248 -26.23 5.52 -8.07
CA LYS A 248 -27.70 5.55 -7.95
C LYS A 248 -28.40 6.15 -9.18
N ARG A 249 -27.80 7.15 -9.85
CA ARG A 249 -28.35 7.67 -11.11
C ARG A 249 -28.30 6.63 -12.24
N LEU A 250 -27.32 5.72 -12.23
CA LEU A 250 -27.25 4.62 -13.20
C LEU A 250 -28.35 3.58 -12.98
N LEU A 251 -28.71 3.28 -11.73
CA LEU A 251 -29.88 2.46 -11.40
C LEU A 251 -31.16 3.08 -11.97
N VAL A 252 -31.35 4.40 -11.80
CA VAL A 252 -32.48 5.14 -12.41
C VAL A 252 -32.46 5.04 -13.93
N GLY A 253 -31.27 5.02 -14.53
CA GLY A 253 -31.06 4.80 -15.97
C GLY A 253 -31.30 3.37 -16.45
N GLY A 254 -31.62 2.43 -15.56
CA GLY A 254 -31.92 1.03 -15.89
C GLY A 254 -30.75 0.06 -15.76
N TYR A 255 -29.58 0.50 -15.28
CA TYR A 255 -28.48 -0.43 -14.96
C TYR A 255 -28.74 -1.10 -13.62
N GLU A 256 -29.15 -2.36 -13.62
CA GLU A 256 -29.59 -3.08 -12.42
C GLU A 256 -28.45 -3.48 -11.49
N ARG A 257 -27.24 -3.69 -12.02
CA ARG A 257 -26.06 -4.07 -11.24
C ARG A 257 -24.84 -3.29 -11.70
N VAL A 258 -24.35 -2.40 -10.85
CA VAL A 258 -23.19 -1.55 -11.15
C VAL A 258 -22.21 -1.54 -10.00
N TYR A 259 -20.93 -1.40 -10.29
CA TYR A 259 -19.91 -1.14 -9.29
C TYR A 259 -18.83 -0.20 -9.82
N GLU A 260 -18.14 0.47 -8.89
CA GLU A 260 -16.93 1.22 -9.20
C GLU A 260 -15.89 0.99 -8.11
N ILE A 261 -14.64 0.71 -8.52
CA ILE A 261 -13.46 0.72 -7.65
C ILE A 261 -12.70 2.01 -7.91
N GLY A 262 -12.99 3.04 -7.11
CA GLY A 262 -12.58 4.41 -7.37
C GLY A 262 -11.73 5.03 -6.26
N ARG A 263 -11.04 6.13 -6.58
CA ARG A 263 -10.44 7.00 -5.55
C ARG A 263 -11.51 7.90 -4.94
N ILE A 264 -11.51 7.98 -3.61
CA ILE A 264 -12.31 8.90 -2.80
C ILE A 264 -11.37 9.86 -2.08
N PHE A 265 -11.81 11.11 -1.90
CA PHE A 265 -11.03 12.18 -1.30
C PHE A 265 -11.80 12.78 -0.13
N ARG A 266 -11.25 12.70 1.09
CA ARG A 266 -11.84 13.29 2.29
C ARG A 266 -10.80 14.17 2.96
N ASN A 267 -11.13 15.45 3.15
CA ASN A 267 -10.26 16.45 3.72
C ASN A 267 -10.28 16.37 5.25
N GLU A 268 -9.72 15.25 5.73
CA GLU A 268 -9.72 14.80 7.13
C GLU A 268 -8.28 14.51 7.58
N GLY A 269 -8.12 14.30 8.88
CA GLY A 269 -6.82 13.97 9.48
C GLY A 269 -6.24 12.65 8.99
N PHE A 270 -4.91 12.56 8.97
CA PHE A 270 -4.20 11.33 8.67
C PHE A 270 -4.05 10.45 9.91
N SER A 271 -4.27 9.15 9.79
CA SER A 271 -4.07 8.18 10.88
C SER A 271 -3.69 6.80 10.33
N GLN A 272 -3.48 5.82 11.20
CA GLN A 272 -3.21 4.43 10.78
C GLN A 272 -4.33 3.80 9.95
N ARG A 273 -5.57 4.31 10.07
CA ARG A 273 -6.75 3.81 9.35
C ARG A 273 -7.27 4.79 8.30
N HIS A 274 -6.75 6.02 8.24
CA HIS A 274 -7.30 7.10 7.40
C HIS A 274 -6.21 7.76 6.57
N ASN A 275 -6.41 7.77 5.25
CA ASN A 275 -5.62 8.55 4.30
C ASN A 275 -6.55 9.52 3.55
N PRO A 276 -6.18 10.79 3.33
CA PRO A 276 -7.05 11.78 2.68
C PRO A 276 -7.51 11.38 1.27
N GLU A 277 -6.78 10.47 0.62
CA GLU A 277 -7.22 9.79 -0.59
C GLU A 277 -7.18 8.26 -0.41
N PHE A 278 -8.24 7.55 -0.75
CA PHE A 278 -8.28 6.10 -0.56
C PHE A 278 -9.15 5.40 -1.59
N THR A 279 -8.90 4.11 -1.80
CA THR A 279 -9.69 3.30 -2.75
C THR A 279 -10.92 2.77 -2.05
N MET A 280 -12.08 2.98 -2.65
CA MET A 280 -13.35 2.44 -2.21
C MET A 280 -13.96 1.61 -3.34
N LEU A 281 -14.55 0.46 -2.98
CA LEU A 281 -15.52 -0.24 -3.80
C LEU A 281 -16.90 0.24 -3.36
N GLU A 282 -17.69 0.77 -4.28
CA GLU A 282 -19.13 0.86 -4.10
C GLU A 282 -19.81 0.02 -5.18
N LEU A 283 -20.89 -0.66 -4.80
CA LEU A 283 -21.70 -1.47 -5.70
C LEU A 283 -23.18 -1.26 -5.36
N TYR A 284 -24.03 -1.39 -6.38
CA TYR A 284 -25.47 -1.28 -6.24
C TYR A 284 -26.14 -2.39 -7.06
N GLU A 285 -27.14 -3.01 -6.45
CA GLU A 285 -28.00 -4.01 -7.07
C GLU A 285 -29.47 -3.59 -6.88
N ALA A 286 -30.18 -3.43 -7.99
CA ALA A 286 -31.61 -3.16 -8.01
C ALA A 286 -32.40 -4.38 -7.51
N TYR A 287 -33.56 -4.11 -6.91
CA TYR A 287 -34.50 -5.11 -6.38
C TYR A 287 -33.97 -6.01 -5.24
N GLY A 288 -32.76 -5.77 -4.76
CA GLY A 288 -32.23 -6.35 -3.53
C GLY A 288 -32.44 -5.46 -2.31
N ASP A 289 -32.21 -6.04 -1.14
CA ASP A 289 -32.13 -5.31 0.13
C ASP A 289 -30.73 -5.47 0.76
N TYR A 290 -30.56 -4.98 1.99
CA TYR A 290 -29.28 -5.11 2.69
C TYR A 290 -28.87 -6.58 2.94
N GLY A 291 -29.82 -7.52 2.98
CA GLY A 291 -29.56 -8.95 3.11
C GLY A 291 -28.98 -9.54 1.83
N THR A 292 -29.46 -9.08 0.67
CA THR A 292 -28.83 -9.38 -0.63
C THR A 292 -27.37 -8.95 -0.64
N ILE A 293 -27.10 -7.70 -0.22
CA ILE A 293 -25.73 -7.16 -0.18
C ILE A 293 -24.86 -7.85 0.87
N ALA A 294 -25.41 -8.23 2.03
CA ALA A 294 -24.69 -8.95 3.06
C ALA A 294 -24.22 -10.33 2.57
N THR A 295 -25.09 -11.06 1.87
CA THR A 295 -24.77 -12.36 1.26
C THR A 295 -23.69 -12.20 0.19
N LEU A 296 -23.83 -11.20 -0.69
CA LEU A 296 -22.83 -10.87 -1.69
C LEU A 296 -21.46 -10.58 -1.06
N LEU A 297 -21.42 -9.82 0.04
CA LEU A 297 -20.18 -9.45 0.70
C LEU A 297 -19.48 -10.65 1.36
N GLU A 298 -20.25 -11.52 2.00
CA GLU A 298 -19.76 -12.80 2.56
C GLU A 298 -19.08 -13.63 1.47
N GLU A 299 -19.76 -13.88 0.36
CA GLU A 299 -19.24 -14.65 -0.76
C GLU A 299 -18.01 -13.98 -1.41
N LEU A 300 -18.07 -12.67 -1.61
CA LEU A 300 -17.01 -11.89 -2.26
C LEU A 300 -15.72 -11.91 -1.42
N ILE A 301 -15.81 -11.58 -0.13
CA ILE A 301 -14.62 -11.51 0.73
C ILE A 301 -14.05 -12.91 0.96
N SER A 302 -14.90 -13.90 1.22
CA SER A 302 -14.46 -15.29 1.41
C SER A 302 -13.80 -15.84 0.14
N GLY A 303 -14.43 -15.63 -1.02
CA GLY A 303 -13.92 -16.05 -2.32
C GLY A 303 -12.58 -15.40 -2.69
N VAL A 304 -12.44 -14.09 -2.46
CA VAL A 304 -11.19 -13.35 -2.69
C VAL A 304 -10.08 -13.83 -1.74
N ALA A 305 -10.39 -14.08 -0.46
CA ALA A 305 -9.42 -14.63 0.48
C ALA A 305 -8.91 -16.00 0.01
N GLN A 306 -9.83 -16.91 -0.35
CA GLN A 306 -9.48 -18.22 -0.86
C GLN A 306 -8.64 -18.17 -2.14
N GLU A 307 -8.99 -17.30 -3.10
CA GLU A 307 -8.27 -17.18 -4.38
C GLU A 307 -6.87 -16.57 -4.21
N VAL A 308 -6.74 -15.53 -3.37
CA VAL A 308 -5.49 -14.79 -3.23
C VAL A 308 -4.54 -15.46 -2.23
N LEU A 309 -5.07 -16.00 -1.14
CA LEU A 309 -4.28 -16.53 -0.02
C LEU A 309 -4.30 -18.06 0.04
N GLY A 310 -5.20 -18.73 -0.69
CA GLY A 310 -5.39 -20.18 -0.61
C GLY A 310 -6.16 -20.66 0.61
N THR A 311 -6.64 -19.73 1.45
CA THR A 311 -7.33 -19.99 2.71
C THR A 311 -8.29 -18.85 3.03
N THR A 312 -9.36 -19.12 3.79
CA THR A 312 -10.24 -18.11 4.38
C THR A 312 -9.81 -17.68 5.77
N THR A 313 -8.84 -18.35 6.37
CA THR A 313 -8.36 -18.09 7.73
C THR A 313 -7.02 -17.35 7.70
N VAL A 314 -6.94 -16.19 8.36
CA VAL A 314 -5.74 -15.33 8.38
C VAL A 314 -5.38 -14.91 9.80
N SER A 315 -4.08 -14.72 10.06
CA SER A 315 -3.61 -14.14 11.33
C SER A 315 -3.47 -12.63 11.21
N PHE A 316 -4.14 -11.89 12.09
CA PHE A 316 -4.04 -10.42 12.16
C PHE A 316 -4.15 -9.92 13.61
N GLY A 317 -3.20 -9.08 14.03
CA GLY A 317 -3.24 -8.48 15.38
C GLY A 317 -3.20 -9.47 16.54
N GLY A 318 -2.63 -10.67 16.34
CA GLY A 318 -2.64 -11.74 17.35
C GLY A 318 -3.91 -12.58 17.38
N HIS A 319 -4.87 -12.31 16.49
CA HIS A 319 -6.10 -13.07 16.33
C HIS A 319 -6.06 -13.90 15.05
N GLU A 320 -6.70 -15.06 15.09
CA GLU A 320 -7.05 -15.83 13.89
C GLU A 320 -8.45 -15.40 13.43
N ILE A 321 -8.53 -14.79 12.25
CA ILE A 321 -9.76 -14.28 11.64
C ILE A 321 -10.20 -15.27 10.57
N ASP A 322 -11.45 -15.73 10.64
CA ASP A 322 -12.03 -16.60 9.64
C ASP A 322 -13.05 -15.85 8.77
N PHE A 323 -12.76 -15.75 7.47
CA PHE A 323 -13.66 -15.17 6.47
C PHE A 323 -14.68 -16.16 5.92
N SER A 324 -14.75 -17.39 6.42
CA SER A 324 -15.78 -18.34 6.00
C SER A 324 -17.19 -17.86 6.41
N PRO A 325 -18.18 -17.92 5.50
CA PRO A 325 -19.57 -17.60 5.85
C PRO A 325 -20.23 -18.76 6.63
N PRO A 326 -21.31 -18.49 7.38
CA PRO A 326 -21.95 -17.19 7.57
C PRO A 326 -21.29 -16.36 8.68
N TRP A 327 -21.26 -15.04 8.50
CA TRP A 327 -20.80 -14.09 9.49
C TRP A 327 -21.90 -13.78 10.51
N ARG A 328 -21.47 -13.38 11.71
CA ARG A 328 -22.38 -12.95 12.77
C ARG A 328 -23.16 -11.73 12.30
N ARG A 329 -24.46 -11.70 12.56
CA ARG A 329 -25.36 -10.57 12.32
C ARG A 329 -25.92 -10.13 13.67
N ILE A 330 -25.75 -8.87 14.03
CA ILE A 330 -26.21 -8.31 15.31
C ILE A 330 -26.78 -6.92 15.09
N GLY A 331 -27.89 -6.60 15.74
CA GLY A 331 -28.49 -5.25 15.68
C GLY A 331 -27.65 -4.23 16.47
N TYR A 332 -27.68 -2.96 16.07
CA TYR A 332 -26.89 -1.91 16.71
C TYR A 332 -27.23 -1.73 18.20
N HIS A 333 -28.52 -1.66 18.53
CA HIS A 333 -29.01 -1.60 19.92
C HIS A 333 -28.67 -2.88 20.69
N GLU A 334 -28.78 -4.04 20.04
CA GLU A 334 -28.45 -5.32 20.64
C GLU A 334 -26.95 -5.40 21.00
N ALA A 335 -26.08 -4.92 20.11
CA ALA A 335 -24.64 -4.87 20.35
C ALA A 335 -24.27 -3.94 21.52
N LEU A 336 -24.91 -2.78 21.62
CA LEU A 336 -24.73 -1.87 22.76
C LEU A 336 -25.20 -2.49 24.07
N ARG A 337 -26.30 -3.24 24.07
CA ARG A 337 -26.75 -4.01 25.24
C ARG A 337 -25.79 -5.14 25.59
N GLU A 338 -25.35 -5.92 24.61
CA GLU A 338 -24.51 -7.11 24.82
C GLU A 338 -23.10 -6.76 25.31
N TYR A 339 -22.43 -5.80 24.66
CA TYR A 339 -21.04 -5.48 24.96
C TYR A 339 -20.89 -4.26 25.86
N GLY A 340 -21.80 -3.30 25.72
CA GLY A 340 -21.74 -2.04 26.40
C GLY A 340 -22.57 -1.97 27.68
N ASP A 341 -23.47 -2.92 27.97
CA ASP A 341 -24.47 -2.80 29.04
C ASP A 341 -25.18 -1.43 28.98
N LEU A 342 -25.56 -1.02 27.76
CA LEU A 342 -26.20 0.26 27.46
C LEU A 342 -27.44 0.01 26.61
N ASP A 343 -28.61 0.21 27.21
CA ASP A 343 -29.88 0.22 26.49
C ASP A 343 -30.28 1.65 26.13
N LEU A 344 -30.26 1.99 24.84
CA LEU A 344 -30.60 3.34 24.38
C LEU A 344 -32.05 3.73 24.67
N ASP A 345 -32.94 2.75 24.85
CA ASP A 345 -34.36 2.98 25.13
C ASP A 345 -34.58 3.49 26.56
N GLU A 346 -33.62 3.27 27.47
CA GLU A 346 -33.63 3.83 28.83
C GLU A 346 -33.29 5.33 28.86
N PHE A 347 -32.69 5.86 27.79
CA PHE A 347 -32.24 7.25 27.69
C PHE A 347 -33.02 7.99 26.61
N GLY A 348 -34.26 8.39 26.94
CA GLY A 348 -35.19 9.03 26.00
C GLY A 348 -34.78 10.42 25.49
N ASP A 349 -33.83 11.10 26.15
CA ASP A 349 -33.30 12.39 25.70
C ASP A 349 -31.77 12.40 25.58
N THR A 350 -31.26 13.39 24.83
CA THR A 350 -29.83 13.54 24.53
C THR A 350 -28.99 13.83 25.77
N GLU A 351 -29.52 14.55 26.75
CA GLU A 351 -28.76 14.92 27.96
C GLU A 351 -28.58 13.73 28.87
N ALA A 352 -29.62 12.93 29.09
CA ALA A 352 -29.57 11.70 29.86
C ALA A 352 -28.52 10.72 29.30
N LEU A 353 -28.49 10.54 27.97
CA LEU A 353 -27.46 9.73 27.32
C LEU A 353 -26.07 10.35 27.54
N ARG A 354 -25.92 11.67 27.40
CA ARG A 354 -24.64 12.35 27.60
C ARG A 354 -24.10 12.17 29.01
N GLU A 355 -24.95 12.37 30.03
CA GLU A 355 -24.60 12.19 31.43
C GLU A 355 -24.14 10.75 31.71
N GLU A 356 -24.84 9.77 31.13
CA GLU A 356 -24.46 8.36 31.27
C GLU A 356 -23.11 8.05 30.64
N LEU A 357 -22.84 8.54 29.43
CA LEU A 357 -21.53 8.36 28.78
C LEU A 357 -20.42 9.02 29.59
N ARG A 358 -20.65 10.21 30.15
CA ARG A 358 -19.68 10.87 31.05
C ARG A 358 -19.46 10.08 32.33
N ARG A 359 -20.52 9.49 32.91
CA ARG A 359 -20.43 8.62 34.10
C ARG A 359 -19.57 7.39 33.81
N ARG A 360 -19.60 6.88 32.58
CA ARG A 360 -18.74 5.78 32.09
C ARG A 360 -17.34 6.23 31.69
N GLY A 361 -17.00 7.51 31.83
CA GLY A 361 -15.69 8.06 31.51
C GLY A 361 -15.44 8.28 30.01
N LEU A 362 -16.49 8.29 29.18
CA LEU A 362 -16.40 8.53 27.74
C LEU A 362 -16.43 10.02 27.43
N ASP A 363 -15.74 10.42 26.37
CA ASP A 363 -15.74 11.80 25.89
C ASP A 363 -17.10 12.12 25.24
N ALA A 364 -17.93 12.88 25.95
CA ALA A 364 -19.27 13.25 25.49
C ALA A 364 -19.41 14.79 25.47
N PRO A 365 -19.03 15.44 24.35
CA PRO A 365 -19.06 16.89 24.22
C PRO A 365 -20.47 17.48 24.41
N SER A 366 -20.54 18.70 24.92
CA SER A 366 -21.81 19.40 25.19
C SER A 366 -22.67 19.61 23.94
N GLU A 367 -22.00 19.88 22.82
CA GLU A 367 -22.56 20.23 21.52
C GLU A 367 -22.80 19.00 20.63
N ALA A 368 -22.42 17.81 21.08
CA ALA A 368 -22.64 16.57 20.33
C ALA A 368 -24.15 16.28 20.21
N SER A 369 -24.58 15.97 18.99
CA SER A 369 -25.92 15.46 18.72
C SER A 369 -26.12 14.07 19.34
N ARG A 370 -27.38 13.64 19.50
CA ARG A 370 -27.70 12.28 19.99
C ARG A 370 -27.01 11.20 19.15
N GLY A 371 -27.08 11.31 17.82
CA GLY A 371 -26.37 10.40 16.91
C GLY A 371 -24.87 10.38 17.20
N LYS A 372 -24.22 11.54 17.38
CA LYS A 372 -22.78 11.57 17.69
C LYS A 372 -22.45 10.91 19.03
N LEU A 373 -23.31 11.04 20.03
CA LEU A 373 -23.16 10.35 21.31
C LEU A 373 -23.29 8.82 21.17
N ILE A 374 -24.25 8.36 20.35
CA ILE A 374 -24.43 6.92 20.07
C ILE A 374 -23.22 6.34 19.31
N ASP A 375 -22.67 7.10 18.34
CA ASP A 375 -21.44 6.75 17.62
C ASP A 375 -20.27 6.59 18.60
N ILE A 376 -20.06 7.57 19.49
CA ILE A 376 -19.03 7.52 20.54
C ILE A 376 -19.22 6.28 21.43
N ALA A 377 -20.46 5.99 21.85
CA ALA A 377 -20.76 4.83 22.69
C ALA A 377 -20.40 3.52 21.99
N ALA A 378 -20.79 3.34 20.72
CA ALA A 378 -20.49 2.11 19.99
C ALA A 378 -19.00 1.96 19.68
N SER A 379 -18.31 3.03 19.29
CA SER A 379 -16.87 2.97 19.05
C SER A 379 -16.07 2.60 20.30
N ALA A 380 -16.52 3.03 21.48
CA ALA A 380 -15.84 2.70 22.73
C ALA A 380 -16.24 1.33 23.30
N LEU A 381 -17.53 0.96 23.20
CA LEU A 381 -18.10 -0.18 23.92
C LEU A 381 -18.36 -1.41 23.06
N VAL A 382 -18.47 -1.26 21.74
CA VAL A 382 -18.83 -2.34 20.81
C VAL A 382 -17.66 -2.71 19.91
N GLU A 383 -17.09 -1.75 19.18
CA GLU A 383 -16.03 -2.00 18.18
C GLU A 383 -14.86 -2.88 18.69
N PRO A 384 -14.35 -2.71 19.93
CA PRO A 384 -13.24 -3.55 20.43
C PRO A 384 -13.55 -5.04 20.51
N HIS A 385 -14.83 -5.42 20.55
CA HIS A 385 -15.28 -6.81 20.67
C HIS A 385 -15.49 -7.48 19.30
N LEU A 386 -15.60 -6.70 18.22
CA LEU A 386 -15.91 -7.19 16.88
C LEU A 386 -14.63 -7.65 16.14
N ILE A 387 -14.05 -8.76 16.61
CA ILE A 387 -12.81 -9.33 16.04
C ILE A 387 -13.08 -10.17 14.79
N GLN A 388 -14.08 -11.06 14.85
CA GLN A 388 -14.51 -11.84 13.68
C GLN A 388 -15.36 -10.97 12.75
N PRO A 389 -15.39 -11.28 11.43
CA PRO A 389 -16.29 -10.58 10.50
C PRO A 389 -17.73 -10.60 11.03
N THR A 390 -18.29 -9.41 11.23
CA THR A 390 -19.59 -9.23 11.86
C THR A 390 -20.34 -8.12 11.15
N PHE A 391 -21.59 -8.39 10.75
CA PHE A 391 -22.52 -7.37 10.31
C PHE A 391 -23.18 -6.73 11.53
N LEU A 392 -22.85 -5.46 11.77
CA LEU A 392 -23.65 -4.58 12.60
C LEU A 392 -24.79 -4.03 11.76
N LEU A 393 -26.04 -4.25 12.17
CA LEU A 393 -27.23 -3.96 11.39
C LEU A 393 -28.16 -3.02 12.15
N ALA A 394 -29.24 -2.55 11.51
CA ALA A 394 -30.27 -1.74 12.16
C ALA A 394 -29.71 -0.50 12.88
N TYR A 395 -28.95 0.31 12.14
CA TYR A 395 -28.41 1.56 12.67
C TYR A 395 -29.57 2.52 13.04
N PRO A 396 -29.49 3.20 14.21
CA PRO A 396 -30.44 4.23 14.60
C PRO A 396 -30.63 5.31 13.54
N ASN A 397 -31.86 5.82 13.38
CA ASN A 397 -32.13 6.91 12.44
C ASN A 397 -31.35 8.19 12.78
N ASP A 398 -30.98 8.39 14.05
CA ASP A 398 -30.12 9.50 14.50
C ASP A 398 -28.72 9.49 13.85
N LEU A 399 -28.24 8.32 13.41
CA LEU A 399 -26.91 8.13 12.83
C LEU A 399 -26.89 8.22 11.30
N THR A 400 -27.98 7.81 10.65
CA THR A 400 -27.96 7.58 9.20
C THR A 400 -29.14 8.26 8.50
N PRO A 401 -28.91 9.33 7.71
CA PRO A 401 -30.00 10.05 7.05
C PRO A 401 -30.44 9.45 5.70
N GLY A 402 -29.64 8.54 5.12
CA GLY A 402 -29.82 8.05 3.74
C GLY A 402 -30.52 6.69 3.55
N PRO A 403 -30.39 5.70 4.46
CA PRO A 403 -31.03 4.39 4.30
C PRO A 403 -32.56 4.43 4.36
N LYS A 404 -33.21 3.44 3.75
CA LYS A 404 -34.65 3.21 3.93
C LYS A 404 -34.91 2.82 5.39
N ARG A 405 -35.90 3.44 6.03
CA ARG A 405 -36.37 3.05 7.37
C ARG A 405 -36.89 1.60 7.35
N MET A 406 -36.61 0.87 8.43
CA MET A 406 -37.18 -0.47 8.60
C MET A 406 -38.67 -0.37 8.90
N ASP A 407 -39.45 -1.24 8.28
CA ASP A 407 -40.90 -1.29 8.50
C ASP A 407 -41.18 -1.85 9.90
N GLY A 408 -41.96 -1.13 10.72
CA GLY A 408 -42.41 -1.60 12.05
C GLY A 408 -41.42 -1.41 13.22
N VAL A 409 -40.31 -0.69 13.01
CA VAL A 409 -39.35 -0.33 14.07
C VAL A 409 -39.39 1.19 14.26
N GLU A 410 -39.85 1.65 15.43
CA GLU A 410 -39.72 3.06 15.85
C GLU A 410 -38.35 3.27 16.51
N GLY A 411 -37.61 4.30 16.10
CA GLY A 411 -36.28 4.63 16.66
C GLY A 411 -35.19 4.62 15.63
#